data_AF-A0AAN6M7J4-F1
#
_entry.id   AF-A0AAN6M7J4-F1
#
_cell.length_a   1.000
_cell.length_b   1.000
_cell.length_c   1.000
_cell.angle_alpha   90.00
_cell.angle_beta   90.00
_cell.angle_gamma   90.00
#
_symmetry.space_group_name_H-M   'P 1'
#
loop_
_entity.id
_entity.type
_entity.pdbx_description
1 polymer ?
#
loop_
_entity_poly.entity_id
_entity_poly.type
_entity_poly.pdbx_seq_one_letter_code
_entity_poly.pdbx_strand_id
1 'polypeptide(L)'
;MEEQVDRLVKKTWENYTHLPPSQRLLIGVSGIPGSGTFSSPSLPLSIPPSLSLSLLTSHPPGKTTLAAIVSSRLNALHAQHSPATANSNPLSAFLPMDGYHLSRRQLDALPDPVSAHARRGAEFTFDGEAFLKLVTELRKPVCPETQTLFAPSFDHSRKDPGE
;
A
#
# COMPACT_ATOMS: atom_id res chain seq x y z
N MET A 1 -0.57 22.02 5.28
CA MET A 1 -0.31 20.59 4.97
C MET A 1 -0.20 19.77 6.25
N GLU A 2 0.66 20.16 7.18
CA GLU A 2 0.83 19.49 8.49
C GLU A 2 -0.46 19.24 9.26
N GLU A 3 -1.29 20.28 9.46
CA GLU A 3 -2.58 20.16 10.16
C GLU A 3 -3.51 19.09 9.54
N GLN A 4 -3.49 18.96 8.20
CA GLN A 4 -4.30 17.96 7.50
C GLN A 4 -3.76 16.54 7.72
N VAL A 5 -2.44 16.38 7.76
CA VAL A 5 -1.79 15.10 8.09
C VAL A 5 -2.11 14.71 9.53
N ASP A 6 -2.02 15.64 10.48
CA ASP A 6 -2.32 15.37 11.90
C ASP A 6 -3.78 14.96 12.09
N ARG A 7 -4.71 15.67 11.43
CA ARG A 7 -6.13 15.29 11.44
C ARG A 7 -6.35 13.88 10.88
N LEU A 8 -5.64 13.51 9.81
CA LEU A 8 -5.75 12.20 9.19
C LEU A 8 -5.17 11.09 10.09
N VAL A 9 -4.02 11.33 10.72
CA VAL A 9 -3.40 10.41 11.69
C VAL A 9 -4.34 10.20 12.88
N LYS A 10 -4.86 11.29 13.48
CA LYS A 10 -5.78 11.21 14.61
C LYS A 10 -7.04 10.41 14.27
N LYS A 11 -7.70 10.73 13.16
CA LYS A 11 -8.90 10.01 12.71
C LYS A 11 -8.62 8.53 12.44
N THR A 12 -7.47 8.22 11.84
CA THR A 12 -7.04 6.85 11.56
C THR A 12 -6.80 6.07 12.85
N TRP A 13 -6.14 6.69 13.82
CA TRP A 13 -5.88 6.11 15.14
C TRP A 13 -7.18 5.83 15.90
N GLU A 14 -8.10 6.79 15.95
CA GLU A 14 -9.42 6.63 16.59
C GLU A 14 -10.18 5.45 15.97
N ASN A 15 -10.26 5.38 14.64
CA ASN A 15 -10.90 4.27 13.95
C ASN A 15 -10.23 2.92 14.27
N TYR A 16 -8.90 2.88 14.33
CA TYR A 16 -8.15 1.68 14.69
C TYR A 16 -8.49 1.21 16.12
N THR A 17 -8.56 2.12 17.10
CA THR A 17 -8.85 1.76 18.50
C THR A 17 -10.25 1.18 18.72
N HIS A 18 -11.19 1.39 17.79
CA HIS A 18 -12.54 0.85 17.85
C HIS A 18 -12.70 -0.50 17.14
N LEU A 19 -11.67 -1.00 16.47
CA LEU A 19 -11.75 -2.28 15.77
C LEU A 19 -11.48 -3.47 16.70
N PRO A 20 -12.11 -4.63 16.44
CA PRO A 20 -11.70 -5.88 17.06
C PRO A 20 -10.22 -6.18 16.74
N PRO A 21 -9.45 -6.78 17.67
CA PRO A 21 -8.04 -7.13 17.43
C PRO A 21 -7.81 -8.05 16.24
N SER A 22 -8.83 -8.81 15.83
CA SER A 22 -8.79 -9.68 14.65
C SER A 22 -9.02 -8.95 13.34
N GLN A 23 -9.25 -7.63 13.31
CA GLN A 23 -9.55 -6.91 12.07
C GLN A 23 -8.46 -5.91 11.71
N ARG A 24 -8.11 -5.89 10.42
CA ARG A 24 -7.26 -4.85 9.86
C ARG A 24 -8.10 -3.64 9.43
N LEU A 25 -7.58 -2.44 9.68
CA LEU A 25 -8.09 -1.22 9.06
C LEU A 25 -7.42 -1.06 7.70
N LEU A 26 -8.22 -0.91 6.63
CA LEU A 26 -7.74 -0.64 5.28
C LEU A 26 -8.16 0.77 4.87
N ILE A 27 -7.22 1.59 4.42
CA ILE A 27 -7.47 2.97 4.02
C ILE A 27 -7.03 3.17 2.58
N GLY A 28 -7.97 3.49 1.69
CA GLY A 28 -7.68 3.90 0.32
C GLY A 28 -7.24 5.36 0.24
N VAL A 29 -6.07 5.62 -0.34
CA VAL A 29 -5.53 6.95 -0.62
C VAL A 29 -5.58 7.18 -2.13
N SER A 30 -6.57 7.96 -2.56
CA SER A 30 -6.82 8.32 -3.96
C SER A 30 -6.81 9.83 -4.17
N GLY A 31 -6.58 10.28 -5.40
CA GLY A 31 -6.55 11.71 -5.74
C GLY A 31 -6.05 11.95 -7.16
N ILE A 32 -6.07 13.20 -7.61
CA ILE A 32 -5.58 13.59 -8.95
C ILE A 32 -4.05 13.43 -9.00
N PRO A 33 -3.45 13.06 -10.16
CA PRO A 33 -2.01 13.12 -10.36
C PRO A 33 -1.41 14.46 -9.96
N GLY A 34 -0.34 14.43 -9.15
CA GLY A 34 0.39 15.62 -8.68
C GLY A 34 1.86 15.28 -8.45
N SER A 35 2.72 16.31 -8.51
CA SER A 35 4.18 16.26 -8.57
C SER A 35 4.85 15.80 -7.26
N GLY A 36 4.61 14.57 -6.85
CA GLY A 36 5.52 13.88 -5.93
C GLY A 36 6.66 13.23 -6.71
N THR A 37 7.73 12.83 -6.04
CA THR A 37 8.60 11.76 -6.50
C THR A 37 8.71 10.80 -5.33
N PHE A 38 8.16 9.61 -5.47
CA PHE A 38 8.30 8.55 -4.49
C PHE A 38 8.74 7.31 -5.24
N SER A 39 9.91 6.78 -4.87
CA SER A 39 10.35 5.47 -5.33
C SER A 39 9.88 4.47 -4.29
N SER A 40 8.99 3.58 -4.69
CA SER A 40 8.65 2.43 -3.85
C SER A 40 9.90 1.56 -3.65
N PRO A 41 10.01 0.84 -2.52
CA PRO A 41 11.09 -0.12 -2.33
C PRO A 41 11.03 -1.18 -3.44
N SER A 42 12.19 -1.59 -3.94
CA SER A 42 12.35 -2.61 -4.98
C SER A 42 12.17 -4.04 -4.48
N LEU A 43 11.91 -4.23 -3.18
CA LEU A 43 11.62 -5.52 -2.56
C LEU A 43 10.12 -5.68 -2.29
N PRO A 44 9.59 -6.91 -2.37
CA PRO A 44 8.20 -7.20 -2.04
C PRO A 44 7.86 -6.74 -0.62
N LEU A 45 6.67 -6.18 -0.46
CA LEU A 45 6.18 -5.79 0.86
C LEU A 45 5.65 -7.03 1.59
N SER A 46 6.28 -7.37 2.71
CA SER A 46 5.78 -8.39 3.64
C SER A 46 4.72 -7.79 4.56
N ILE A 47 3.57 -8.42 4.63
CA ILE A 47 2.41 -8.00 5.43
C ILE A 47 2.11 -9.10 6.47
N PRO A 48 2.77 -9.07 7.64
CA PRO A 48 2.58 -10.08 8.68
C PRO A 48 1.17 -9.98 9.30
N PRO A 49 0.71 -11.03 10.01
CA PRO A 49 -0.56 -11.01 10.75
C PRO A 49 -0.67 -9.84 11.74
N SER A 50 0.47 -9.40 12.26
CA SER A 50 0.57 -8.36 13.27
C SER A 50 0.44 -6.92 12.75
N LEU A 51 0.42 -6.73 11.42
CA LEU A 51 0.23 -5.43 10.80
C LEU A 51 -1.26 -5.06 10.74
N SER A 52 -1.74 -4.26 11.69
CA SER A 52 -3.16 -3.96 11.83
C SER A 52 -3.69 -2.87 10.88
N LEU A 53 -2.82 -2.11 10.23
CA LEU A 53 -3.22 -1.02 9.32
C LEU A 53 -2.51 -1.09 7.97
N SER A 54 -3.27 -0.97 6.89
CA SER A 54 -2.72 -0.90 5.52
C SER A 54 -3.30 0.29 4.75
N LEU A 55 -2.42 1.20 4.32
CA LEU A 55 -2.75 2.35 3.46
C LEU A 55 -2.53 1.97 1.99
N LEU A 56 -3.61 1.74 1.26
CA LEU A 56 -3.62 1.37 -0.16
C LEU A 56 -3.50 2.64 -1.01
N THR A 57 -2.47 2.79 -1.82
CA THR A 57 -2.26 4.03 -2.60
C THR A 57 -2.40 3.79 -4.09
N SER A 58 -3.18 4.63 -4.77
CA SER A 58 -3.22 4.65 -6.24
C SER A 58 -2.00 5.38 -6.82
N HIS A 59 -1.65 5.08 -8.07
CA HIS A 59 -0.73 5.88 -8.87
C HIS A 59 -1.24 7.35 -8.95
N PRO A 60 -0.43 8.43 -8.87
CA PRO A 60 1.03 8.56 -8.94
C PRO A 60 1.64 9.23 -7.66
N PRO A 61 2.92 9.64 -7.63
CA PRO A 61 3.81 9.63 -6.44
C PRO A 61 3.42 10.51 -5.24
N GLY A 62 2.64 11.58 -5.42
CA GLY A 62 2.22 12.44 -4.31
C GLY A 62 1.34 11.72 -3.27
N LYS A 63 0.62 10.68 -3.69
CA LYS A 63 -0.22 9.84 -2.79
C LYS A 63 0.63 8.92 -1.92
N THR A 64 1.64 8.31 -2.53
CA THR A 64 2.55 7.41 -1.81
C THR A 64 3.34 8.17 -0.75
N THR A 65 3.74 9.42 -1.03
CA THR A 65 4.37 10.29 -0.02
C THR A 65 3.44 10.54 1.17
N LEU A 66 2.18 10.90 0.95
CA LEU A 66 1.23 11.12 2.04
C LEU A 66 1.02 9.84 2.88
N ALA A 67 0.82 8.69 2.22
CA ALA A 67 0.64 7.42 2.91
C ALA A 67 1.87 7.01 3.73
N ALA A 68 3.08 7.24 3.19
CA ALA A 68 4.32 6.99 3.91
C ALA A 68 4.44 7.87 5.17
N ILE A 69 4.13 9.17 5.06
CA ILE A 69 4.15 10.09 6.21
C ILE A 69 3.13 9.66 7.28
N VAL A 70 1.90 9.36 6.87
CA VAL A 70 0.82 8.92 7.77
C VAL A 70 1.20 7.60 8.46
N SER A 71 1.71 6.62 7.71
CA SER A 71 2.15 5.33 8.25
C SER A 71 3.29 5.50 9.27
N SER A 72 4.25 6.37 8.97
CA SER A 72 5.36 6.68 9.88
C SER A 72 4.86 7.31 11.19
N ARG A 73 3.96 8.29 11.12
CA ARG A 73 3.36 8.93 12.32
C ARG A 73 2.54 7.96 13.15
N LEU A 74 1.80 7.05 12.52
CA LEU A 74 1.02 6.03 13.22
C LEU A 74 1.92 5.01 13.94
N ASN A 75 3.03 4.61 13.32
CA ASN A 75 4.03 3.75 13.96
C ASN A 75 4.71 4.46 15.15
N ALA A 76 5.02 5.75 15.02
CA ALA A 76 5.55 6.54 16.13
C ALA A 76 4.54 6.67 17.28
N LEU A 77 3.25 6.87 16.98
CA LEU A 77 2.19 6.92 17.98
C LEU A 77 2.01 5.55 18.67
N HIS A 78 2.04 4.45 17.89
CA HIS A 78 2.03 3.10 18.44
C HIS A 78 3.20 2.84 19.39
N ALA A 79 4.40 3.31 19.04
CA ALA A 79 5.57 3.17 19.89
C ALA A 79 5.42 3.88 21.24
N GLN A 80 4.71 5.00 21.30
CA GLN A 80 4.44 5.73 22.54
C GLN A 80 3.44 4.99 23.44
N HIS A 81 2.42 4.36 22.85
CA HIS A 81 1.39 3.61 23.58
C HIS A 81 1.81 2.17 23.93
N SER A 82 2.78 1.59 23.22
CA SER A 82 3.22 0.21 23.39
C SER A 82 4.74 0.06 23.17
N PRO A 83 5.56 0.67 24.04
CA PRO A 83 7.01 0.75 23.86
C PRO A 83 7.71 -0.62 23.86
N ALA A 84 7.13 -1.62 24.55
CA ALA A 84 7.69 -2.97 24.62
C ALA A 84 7.64 -3.75 23.29
N THR A 85 6.72 -3.40 22.38
CA THR A 85 6.51 -4.11 21.10
C THR A 85 6.79 -3.24 19.87
N ALA A 86 7.17 -1.99 20.08
CA ALA A 86 7.28 -0.96 19.04
C ALA A 86 8.30 -1.28 17.93
N ASN A 87 9.46 -1.83 18.31
CA ASN A 87 10.58 -2.02 17.38
C ASN A 87 10.52 -3.32 16.58
N SER A 88 9.78 -4.32 17.06
CA SER A 88 9.65 -5.62 16.40
C SER A 88 8.39 -5.76 15.56
N ASN A 89 7.45 -4.81 15.70
CA ASN A 89 6.12 -4.98 15.14
C ASN A 89 5.49 -3.64 14.70
N PRO A 90 5.72 -3.19 13.46
CA PRO A 90 5.09 -1.99 12.95
C PRO A 90 3.57 -2.16 12.90
N LEU A 91 2.83 -1.14 13.34
CA LEU A 91 1.38 -1.13 13.31
C LEU A 91 0.84 -0.95 11.88
N SER A 92 1.52 -0.10 11.12
CA SER A 92 1.06 0.42 9.84
C SER A 92 2.10 0.23 8.74
N ALA A 93 1.63 -0.12 7.55
CA ALA A 93 2.38 -0.02 6.30
C ALA A 93 1.54 0.69 5.22
N PHE A 94 2.22 1.22 4.21
CA PHE A 94 1.57 1.65 2.97
C PHE A 94 1.86 0.62 1.87
N LEU A 95 0.86 0.39 1.03
CA LEU A 95 0.92 -0.53 -0.09
C LEU A 95 0.79 0.25 -1.41
N PRO A 96 1.89 0.39 -2.17
CA PRO A 96 1.84 1.00 -3.50
C PRO A 96 1.16 0.06 -4.49
N MET A 97 0.28 0.61 -5.34
CA MET A 97 -0.32 -0.13 -6.45
C MET A 97 0.67 -0.33 -7.62
N ASP A 98 1.85 0.32 -7.59
CA ASP A 98 2.81 0.28 -8.69
C ASP A 98 3.28 -1.16 -9.00
N GLY A 99 3.41 -2.04 -8.00
CA GLY A 99 3.79 -3.44 -8.21
C GLY A 99 2.77 -4.26 -8.99
N TYR A 100 1.57 -3.74 -9.20
CA TYR A 100 0.50 -4.37 -9.96
C TYR A 100 0.40 -3.86 -11.40
N HIS A 101 1.34 -3.03 -11.87
CA HIS A 101 1.39 -2.73 -13.31
C HIS A 101 1.65 -4.02 -14.08
N LEU A 102 1.01 -4.16 -15.24
CA LEU A 102 1.44 -5.16 -16.21
C LEU A 102 2.90 -4.90 -16.59
N SER A 103 3.65 -6.00 -16.71
CA SER A 103 5.02 -5.97 -17.21
C SER A 103 5.04 -5.46 -18.65
N ARG A 104 6.18 -4.92 -19.09
CA ARG A 104 6.33 -4.46 -20.48
C ARG A 104 6.02 -5.57 -21.48
N ARG A 105 6.45 -6.80 -21.19
CA ARG A 105 6.13 -8.00 -21.99
C ARG A 105 4.63 -8.29 -22.05
N GLN A 106 3.91 -8.11 -20.94
CA GLN A 106 2.45 -8.27 -20.94
C GLN A 106 1.77 -7.16 -21.74
N LEU A 107 2.26 -5.92 -21.67
CA LEU A 107 1.76 -4.82 -22.51
C LEU A 107 2.01 -5.07 -24.00
N ASP A 108 3.17 -5.65 -24.36
CA ASP A 108 3.50 -6.05 -25.73
C ASP A 108 2.55 -7.12 -26.29
N ALA A 109 1.94 -7.92 -25.41
CA ALA A 109 0.99 -8.98 -25.78
C ALA A 109 -0.47 -8.50 -25.86
N LEU A 110 -0.77 -7.23 -25.53
CA LEU A 110 -2.11 -6.67 -25.65
C LEU A 110 -2.48 -6.41 -27.11
N PRO A 111 -3.79 -6.32 -27.44
CA PRO A 111 -4.23 -6.11 -28.83
C PRO A 111 -3.69 -4.82 -29.49
N ASP A 112 -3.43 -3.79 -28.70
CA ASP A 112 -2.82 -2.53 -29.15
C ASP A 112 -1.68 -2.13 -28.20
N PRO A 113 -0.45 -2.67 -28.42
CA PRO A 113 0.70 -2.41 -27.57
C PRO A 113 1.11 -0.93 -27.53
N VAL A 114 0.97 -0.21 -28.66
CA VAL A 114 1.36 1.19 -28.75
C VAL A 114 0.49 2.04 -27.82
N SER A 115 -0.83 1.86 -27.89
CA SER A 115 -1.76 2.53 -26.97
C SER A 115 -1.56 2.09 -25.52
N ALA A 116 -1.31 0.79 -25.29
CA ALA A 116 -1.08 0.27 -23.95
C ALA A 116 0.15 0.89 -23.27
N HIS A 117 1.28 1.02 -23.99
CA HIS A 117 2.46 1.72 -23.49
C HIS A 117 2.22 3.22 -23.32
N ALA A 118 1.56 3.86 -24.29
CA ALA A 118 1.26 5.30 -24.24
C ALA A 118 0.32 5.68 -23.08
N ARG A 119 -0.55 4.76 -22.66
CA ARG A 119 -1.54 4.94 -21.59
C ARG A 119 -1.18 4.17 -20.32
N ARG A 120 0.08 3.76 -20.16
CA ARG A 120 0.53 3.06 -18.94
C ARG A 120 0.21 3.89 -17.70
N GLY A 121 -0.47 3.28 -16.74
CA GLY A 121 -1.11 3.96 -15.60
C GLY A 121 -2.63 4.09 -15.72
N ALA A 122 -3.23 3.74 -16.87
CA ALA A 122 -4.68 3.52 -17.00
C ALA A 122 -5.11 2.18 -16.41
N GLU A 123 -6.39 2.03 -16.05
CA GLU A 123 -6.93 0.85 -15.36
C GLU A 123 -6.57 -0.49 -16.03
N PHE A 124 -6.63 -0.56 -17.36
CA PHE A 124 -6.39 -1.78 -18.14
C PHE A 124 -4.89 -2.15 -18.24
N THR A 125 -4.00 -1.31 -17.70
CA THR A 125 -2.55 -1.56 -17.67
C THR A 125 -2.07 -2.10 -16.31
N PHE A 126 -3.00 -2.51 -15.45
CA PHE A 126 -2.75 -3.16 -14.17
C PHE A 126 -3.33 -4.57 -14.13
N ASP A 127 -2.70 -5.44 -13.33
CA ASP A 127 -3.30 -6.69 -12.86
C ASP A 127 -4.26 -6.39 -11.70
N GLY A 128 -5.47 -5.97 -12.06
CA GLY A 128 -6.52 -5.66 -11.09
C GLY A 128 -7.02 -6.88 -10.30
N GLU A 129 -6.93 -8.08 -10.88
CA GLU A 129 -7.36 -9.32 -10.23
C GLU A 129 -6.41 -9.70 -9.09
N ALA A 130 -5.10 -9.63 -9.33
CA ALA A 130 -4.10 -9.87 -8.29
C ALA A 130 -4.22 -8.85 -7.14
N PHE A 131 -4.48 -7.57 -7.45
CA PHE A 131 -4.69 -6.55 -6.42
C PHE A 131 -5.96 -6.81 -5.60
N LEU A 132 -7.08 -7.12 -6.27
CA LEU A 132 -8.33 -7.47 -5.60
C LEU A 132 -8.17 -8.69 -4.70
N LYS A 133 -7.44 -9.71 -5.16
CA LYS A 133 -7.13 -10.91 -4.36
C LYS A 133 -6.40 -10.53 -3.07
N LEU A 134 -5.35 -9.70 -3.14
CA LEU A 134 -4.64 -9.25 -1.94
C LEU A 134 -5.55 -8.47 -1.00
N VAL A 135 -6.32 -7.50 -1.50
CA VAL A 135 -7.23 -6.68 -0.67
C VAL A 135 -8.29 -7.55 0.01
N THR A 136 -8.78 -8.58 -0.69
CA THR A 136 -9.74 -9.54 -0.15
C THR A 136 -9.12 -10.37 0.99
N GLU A 137 -7.88 -10.86 0.82
CA GLU A 137 -7.16 -11.56 1.89
C GLU A 137 -6.88 -10.65 3.10
N LEU A 138 -6.48 -9.40 2.86
CA LEU A 138 -6.24 -8.42 3.93
C LEU A 138 -7.49 -8.08 4.74
N ARG A 139 -8.69 -8.25 4.15
CA ARG A 139 -9.96 -7.96 4.81
C ARG A 139 -10.45 -9.09 5.71
N LYS A 140 -9.93 -10.32 5.55
CA LYS A 140 -10.29 -11.46 6.39
C LYS A 140 -9.84 -11.23 7.84
N PRO A 141 -10.56 -11.79 8.83
CA PRO A 141 -10.10 -11.76 10.21
C PRO A 141 -8.72 -12.41 10.37
N VAL A 142 -7.89 -11.82 11.23
CA VAL A 142 -6.61 -12.35 11.67
C VAL A 142 -6.86 -13.38 12.78
N CYS A 143 -6.34 -14.59 12.55
CA CYS A 143 -6.40 -15.74 13.43
C CYS A 143 -4.97 -16.31 13.61
N PRO A 144 -4.74 -17.23 14.57
CA PRO A 144 -3.42 -17.85 14.75
C PRO A 144 -2.85 -18.53 13.49
N GLU A 145 -3.72 -18.98 12.58
CA GLU A 145 -3.36 -19.64 11.32
C GLU A 145 -3.12 -18.65 10.17
N THR A 146 -3.37 -17.35 10.37
CA THR A 146 -3.15 -16.34 9.33
C THR A 146 -1.68 -16.29 8.95
N GLN A 147 -1.42 -16.43 7.66
CA GLN A 147 -0.07 -16.37 7.10
C GLN A 147 0.32 -14.93 6.73
N THR A 148 1.63 -14.70 6.63
CA THR A 148 2.16 -13.47 6.04
C THR A 148 1.74 -13.38 4.58
N LEU A 149 1.19 -12.23 4.20
CA LEU A 149 0.86 -11.92 2.81
C LEU A 149 2.01 -11.13 2.18
N PHE A 150 2.13 -11.22 0.86
CA PHE A 150 3.15 -10.50 0.10
C PHE A 150 2.49 -9.67 -0.99
N ALA A 151 3.05 -8.49 -1.22
CA ALA A 151 2.68 -7.66 -2.35
C ALA A 151 3.88 -7.40 -3.25
N PRO A 152 3.69 -7.42 -4.59
CA PRO A 152 4.76 -7.25 -5.56
C PRO A 152 5.39 -5.88 -5.42
N SER A 153 6.68 -5.81 -5.76
CA SER A 153 7.43 -4.55 -5.82
C SER A 153 7.37 -3.95 -7.21
N PHE A 154 7.86 -2.72 -7.37
CA PHE A 154 8.06 -2.14 -8.69
C PHE A 154 9.49 -1.62 -8.80
N ASP A 155 10.18 -2.07 -9.84
CA ASP A 155 11.52 -1.60 -10.15
C ASP A 155 11.44 -0.39 -11.08
N HIS A 156 11.64 0.80 -10.51
CA HIS A 156 11.61 2.05 -11.26
C HIS A 156 12.76 2.22 -12.27
N SER A 157 13.85 1.47 -12.13
CA SER A 157 14.98 1.44 -13.06
C SER A 157 14.66 0.56 -14.27
N ARG A 158 14.07 -0.61 -14.03
CA ARG A 158 13.60 -1.53 -15.10
C ARG A 158 12.25 -1.12 -15.70
N LYS A 159 11.48 -0.26 -15.01
CA LYS A 159 10.08 0.07 -15.33
C LYS A 159 9.22 -1.18 -15.43
N ASP A 160 9.42 -2.14 -14.53
CA ASP A 160 8.72 -3.43 -14.49
C ASP A 160 8.38 -3.80 -13.04
N PRO A 161 7.27 -4.53 -12.80
CA PRO A 161 7.00 -5.14 -11.50
C PRO A 161 8.10 -6.16 -11.16
N GLY A 162 8.43 -6.24 -9.88
CA GLY A 162 9.28 -7.27 -9.30
C GLY A 162 8.43 -8.34 -8.61
N GLU A 163 8.93 -9.58 -8.62
CA GLU A 163 8.40 -10.67 -7.76
C GLU A 163 8.74 -10.44 -6.30
#